data_AF-A0A7C5A7T9-F1
#
_entry.id   AF-A0A7C5A7T9-F1
#
_cell.length_a   1.000
_cell.length_b   1.000
_cell.length_c   1.000
_cell.angle_alpha   90.00
_cell.angle_beta   90.00
_cell.angle_gamma   90.00
#
_symmetry.space_group_name_H-M   'P 1'
#
loop_
_entity.id
_entity.type
_entity.pdbx_description
1 polymer ?
#
loop_
_entity_poly.entity_id
_entity_poly.type
_entity_poly.pdbx_seq_one_letter_code
_entity_poly.pdbx_strand_id
1 'polypeptide(L)'
;MEDIPLPRRLGNFFILAGLLLVILFTLSYAGQSAQPLFLLGGGAALWIGYRLRRKTAPPPTSNRFRLLRQMREKARQRRAQRQSPPPKAERPR
;
A
#
# COMPACT_ATOMS: atom_id res chain seq x y z
N MET A 1 8.76 -18.20 -12.98
CA MET A 1 7.34 -17.91 -12.67
C MET A 1 7.32 -17.44 -11.23
N GLU A 2 7.13 -16.15 -10.98
CA GLU A 2 7.12 -15.61 -9.61
C GLU A 2 5.77 -15.95 -8.98
N ASP A 3 5.79 -16.87 -8.01
CA ASP A 3 4.61 -17.27 -7.26
C ASP A 3 4.13 -16.09 -6.40
N ILE A 4 3.16 -15.35 -6.93
CA ILE A 4 2.48 -14.31 -6.17
C ILE A 4 1.89 -14.99 -4.93
N PRO A 5 2.25 -14.56 -3.71
CA PRO A 5 1.77 -15.22 -2.51
C PRO A 5 0.23 -15.20 -2.52
N LEU A 6 -0.38 -16.38 -2.32
CA LEU A 6 -1.83 -16.59 -2.25
C LEU A 6 -2.58 -15.48 -1.46
N PRO A 7 -2.11 -15.02 -0.28
CA PRO A 7 -2.79 -13.94 0.45
C PRO A 7 -2.87 -12.61 -0.32
N ARG A 8 -1.93 -12.35 -1.22
CA ARG A 8 -1.92 -11.14 -2.06
C ARG A 8 -2.92 -11.21 -3.20
N ARG A 9 -3.05 -12.37 -3.83
CA ARG A 9 -4.07 -12.63 -4.86
C ARG A 9 -5.47 -12.52 -4.26
N LEU A 10 -5.65 -13.13 -3.08
CA LEU A 10 -6.91 -13.09 -2.36
C LEU A 10 -7.29 -11.67 -1.94
N GLY A 11 -6.34 -10.87 -1.42
CA GLY A 11 -6.58 -9.46 -1.10
C GLY A 11 -6.98 -8.63 -2.32
N ASN A 12 -6.36 -8.89 -3.49
CA ASN A 12 -6.71 -8.19 -4.73
C ASN A 12 -8.12 -8.58 -5.21
N PHE A 13 -8.51 -9.85 -5.07
CA PHE A 13 -9.86 -10.34 -5.37
C PHE A 13 -10.92 -9.64 -4.50
N PHE A 14 -10.71 -9.55 -3.18
CA PHE A 14 -11.65 -8.85 -2.29
C PHE A 14 -11.76 -7.36 -2.59
N ILE A 15 -10.67 -6.70 -2.99
CA ILE A 15 -10.70 -5.29 -3.41
C ILE A 15 -11.50 -5.13 -4.72
N LEU A 16 -11.27 -5.99 -5.71
CA LEU A 16 -12.01 -5.98 -6.98
C LEU A 16 -13.50 -6.27 -6.76
N ALA A 17 -13.83 -7.28 -5.95
CA ALA A 17 -15.21 -7.61 -5.60
C ALA A 17 -15.89 -6.47 -4.83
N GLY A 18 -15.21 -5.88 -3.84
CA GLY A 18 -15.72 -4.72 -3.10
C GLY A 18 -15.95 -3.51 -4.00
N LEU A 19 -15.02 -3.23 -4.93
CA LEU A 19 -15.18 -2.16 -5.93
C LEU A 19 -16.37 -2.43 -6.85
N LEU A 20 -16.54 -3.67 -7.32
CA LEU A 20 -17.68 -4.07 -8.13
C LEU A 20 -19.00 -3.86 -7.39
N LEU A 21 -19.08 -4.24 -6.11
CA LEU A 21 -20.26 -4.01 -5.27
C LEU A 21 -20.58 -2.53 -5.09
N VAL A 22 -19.56 -1.68 -4.91
CA VAL A 22 -19.75 -0.22 -4.79
C VAL A 22 -20.26 0.38 -6.10
N ILE A 23 -19.74 -0.09 -7.24
CA ILE A 23 -20.26 0.30 -8.56
C ILE A 23 -21.72 -0.12 -8.69
N LEU A 24 -22.05 -1.38 -8.36
CA LEU A 24 -23.41 -1.90 -8.41
C LEU A 24 -24.38 -1.12 -7.52
N PHE A 25 -23.94 -0.74 -6.31
CA PHE A 25 -24.71 0.14 -5.42
C PHE A 25 -24.94 1.52 -6.04
N THR A 26 -23.94 2.11 -6.68
CA THR A 26 -24.06 3.42 -7.35
C THR A 26 -25.09 3.36 -8.47
N LEU A 27 -25.11 2.28 -9.27
CA LEU A 27 -26.15 2.05 -10.27
C LEU A 27 -27.53 1.81 -9.63
N SER A 28 -27.61 1.06 -8.54
CA SER A 28 -28.88 0.81 -7.81
C SER A 28 -29.46 2.09 -7.20
N TYR A 29 -28.60 2.98 -6.71
CA TYR A 29 -29.00 4.29 -6.18
C TYR A 29 -29.60 5.18 -7.27
N ALA A 30 -29.05 5.15 -8.49
CA ALA A 30 -29.61 5.86 -9.64
C ALA A 30 -31.01 5.35 -10.05
N GLY A 31 -31.32 4.08 -9.75
CA GLY A 31 -32.63 3.46 -9.96
C GLY A 31 -33.65 3.64 -8.84
N GLN A 32 -33.43 4.57 -7.90
CA GLN A 32 -34.30 4.86 -6.72
C GLN A 32 -34.56 3.68 -5.76
N SER A 33 -33.91 2.54 -5.96
CA SER A 33 -33.94 1.37 -5.08
C SER A 33 -32.57 1.25 -4.40
N ALA A 34 -32.30 2.20 -3.50
CA ALA A 34 -31.07 2.21 -2.72
C ALA A 34 -31.15 1.13 -1.64
N GLN A 35 -30.57 -0.04 -1.90
CA GLN A 35 -30.41 -1.08 -0.88
C GLN A 35 -29.13 -0.81 -0.07
N PRO A 36 -29.24 -0.33 1.19
CA PRO A 36 -28.07 0.00 2.01
C PRO A 36 -27.18 -1.22 2.33
N LEU A 37 -27.72 -2.43 2.15
CA LEU A 37 -26.99 -3.68 2.29
C LEU A 37 -25.79 -3.78 1.34
N PHE A 38 -25.89 -3.27 0.10
CA PHE A 38 -24.77 -3.31 -0.86
C PHE A 38 -23.66 -2.34 -0.48
N LEU A 39 -24.00 -1.18 0.09
CA LEU A 39 -23.00 -0.22 0.59
C LEU A 39 -22.23 -0.79 1.78
N LEU A 40 -22.95 -1.39 2.75
CA LEU A 40 -22.34 -2.05 3.90
C LEU A 40 -21.50 -3.28 3.48
N GLY A 41 -22.01 -4.11 2.56
CA GLY A 41 -21.31 -5.26 2.01
C GLY A 41 -20.05 -4.88 1.22
N GLY A 42 -20.14 -3.88 0.35
CA GLY A 42 -19.02 -3.35 -0.42
C GLY A 42 -17.96 -2.69 0.49
N GLY A 43 -18.40 -1.90 1.47
CA GLY A 43 -17.52 -1.29 2.47
C GLY A 43 -16.79 -2.33 3.32
N ALA A 44 -17.50 -3.36 3.80
CA ALA A 44 -16.89 -4.47 4.56
C ALA A 44 -15.89 -5.26 3.71
N ALA A 45 -16.23 -5.56 2.45
CA ALA A 45 -15.33 -6.25 1.53
C ALA A 45 -14.05 -5.45 1.26
N LEU A 46 -14.17 -4.13 1.04
CA LEU A 46 -13.02 -3.23 0.88
C LEU A 46 -12.15 -3.16 2.14
N TRP A 47 -12.77 -3.09 3.32
CA TRP A 47 -12.06 -3.07 4.60
C TRP A 47 -11.25 -4.36 4.79
N ILE A 48 -11.88 -5.52 4.56
CA ILE A 48 -11.24 -6.84 4.68
C ILE A 48 -10.09 -6.96 3.66
N GLY A 49 -10.34 -6.63 2.40
CA GLY A 49 -9.34 -6.63 1.33
C GLY A 49 -8.14 -5.72 1.64
N TYR A 50 -8.39 -4.52 2.18
CA TYR A 50 -7.34 -3.59 2.61
C TYR A 50 -6.50 -4.16 3.76
N ARG A 51 -7.15 -4.78 4.76
CA ARG A 51 -6.43 -5.41 5.88
C ARG A 51 -5.57 -6.60 5.43
N LEU A 52 -6.08 -7.45 4.55
CA LEU A 52 -5.31 -8.57 3.99
C LEU A 52 -4.12 -8.07 3.17
N ARG A 53 -4.32 -7.01 2.37
CA ARG A 53 -3.24 -6.39 1.60
C ARG A 53 -2.17 -5.74 2.49
N ARG A 54 -2.56 -5.11 3.61
CA ARG A 54 -1.62 -4.52 4.59
C ARG A 54 -0.78 -5.56 5.33
N LYS A 55 -1.34 -6.73 5.63
CA LYS A 55 -0.61 -7.82 6.32
C LYS A 55 0.30 -8.63 5.40
N THR A 56 0.11 -8.53 4.09
CA THR A 56 0.94 -9.24 3.12
C THR A 56 2.27 -8.51 2.94
N ALA A 57 3.38 -9.22 3.14
CA ALA A 57 4.72 -8.69 2.90
C ALA A 57 4.83 -8.06 1.50
N PRO A 58 5.52 -6.92 1.35
CA PRO A 58 5.72 -6.30 0.04
C PRO A 58 6.35 -7.31 -0.91
N PRO A 59 6.02 -7.24 -2.22
CA PRO A 59 6.53 -8.18 -3.20
C PRO A 59 8.05 -8.29 -3.12
N PRO A 60 8.62 -9.46 -3.45
CA PRO A 60 10.03 -9.53 -3.73
C PRO A 60 10.38 -8.44 -4.74
N THR A 61 11.46 -7.73 -4.44
CA THR A 61 11.78 -6.47 -5.10
C THR A 61 12.13 -6.76 -6.55
N SER A 62 11.30 -6.27 -7.48
CA SER A 62 11.58 -6.44 -8.90
C SER A 62 12.90 -5.74 -9.25
N ASN A 63 13.76 -6.44 -10.00
CA ASN A 63 15.10 -5.95 -10.35
C ASN A 63 15.07 -4.65 -11.18
N ARG A 64 13.89 -4.31 -11.74
CA ARG A 64 13.65 -3.13 -12.60
C ARG A 64 13.83 -1.79 -11.88
N PHE A 65 13.61 -1.74 -10.56
CA PHE A 65 13.69 -0.49 -9.77
C PHE A 65 14.87 -0.44 -8.79
N ARG A 66 15.87 -1.33 -8.97
CA ARG A 66 17.05 -1.42 -8.10
C ARG A 66 17.82 -0.09 -8.03
N LEU A 67 18.03 0.55 -9.19
CA LEU A 67 18.75 1.82 -9.31
C LEU A 67 18.04 2.97 -8.58
N LEU A 68 16.74 3.13 -8.78
CA LEU A 68 15.94 4.15 -8.11
C LEU A 68 15.95 4.01 -6.58
N ARG A 69 16.03 2.78 -6.07
CA ARG A 69 16.11 2.50 -4.64
C ARG A 69 17.47 2.90 -4.06
N GLN A 70 18.55 2.52 -4.73
CA GLN A 70 19.91 2.92 -4.33
C GLN A 70 20.07 4.44 -4.32
N MET A 71 19.45 5.15 -5.28
CA MET A 71 19.45 6.62 -5.29
C MET A 71 18.71 7.21 -4.09
N ARG A 72 17.55 6.64 -3.72
CA ARG A 72 16.80 7.06 -2.51
C ARG A 72 17.58 6.82 -1.21
N GLU A 73 18.23 5.67 -1.08
CA GLU A 73 19.04 5.35 0.10
C GLU A 73 20.26 6.28 0.22
N LYS A 74 20.98 6.53 -0.88
CA LYS A 74 22.09 7.50 -0.93
C LYS A 74 21.62 8.91 -0.57
N ALA A 75 20.45 9.34 -1.05
CA ALA A 75 19.89 10.65 -0.70
C ALA A 75 19.55 10.75 0.80
N ARG A 76 19.07 9.66 1.42
CA ARG A 76 18.77 9.59 2.85
C ARG A 76 20.04 9.67 3.69
N GLN A 77 21.09 8.96 3.30
CA GLN A 77 22.41 9.00 3.96
C GLN A 77 23.05 10.39 3.88
N ARG A 78 22.98 11.05 2.71
CA ARG A 78 23.48 12.43 2.54
C ARG A 78 22.75 13.44 3.43
N ARG A 79 21.45 13.26 3.65
CA ARG A 79 20.67 14.10 4.57
C ARG A 79 21.05 13.86 6.03
N ALA A 80 21.27 12.59 6.42
CA ALA A 80 21.72 12.25 7.76
C ALA A 80 23.12 12.83 8.06
N GLN A 81 24.06 12.73 7.12
CA GLN A 81 25.41 13.34 7.26
C GLN A 81 25.37 14.87 7.35
N ARG A 82 24.41 15.53 6.70
CA ARG A 82 24.20 16.98 6.79
C ARG A 82 23.52 17.43 8.09
N GLN A 83 22.86 16.53 8.81
CA GLN A 83 22.17 16.82 10.07
C GLN A 83 22.98 16.44 11.31
N SER A 84 24.03 15.64 11.18
CA SER A 84 24.99 15.43 12.27
C SER A 84 25.75 16.74 12.53
N PRO A 85 25.64 17.36 13.73
CA PRO A 85 26.44 18.53 14.05
C PRO A 85 27.93 18.16 14.00
N PRO A 86 28.82 19.07 13.54
CA PRO A 86 30.24 18.78 13.45
C PRO A 86 30.76 18.32 14.83
N PRO A 87 31.61 17.28 14.88
CA PRO A 87 32.16 16.82 16.13
C PRO A 87 32.84 18.02 16.81
N LYS A 88 32.43 18.33 18.05
CA LYS A 88 33.05 19.40 18.84
C LYS A 88 34.54 19.12 18.85
N ALA A 89 35.31 19.97 18.18
CA ALA A 89 36.76 19.90 18.18
C ALA A 89 37.22 19.95 19.64
N GLU A 90 37.70 18.81 20.14
CA GLU A 90 38.41 18.75 21.41
C GLU A 90 39.63 19.66 21.25
N ARG A 91 39.58 20.83 21.90
CA ARG A 91 40.73 21.72 21.99
C ARG A 91 41.76 21.02 22.85
N PRO A 92 42.97 20.72 22.33
CA PRO A 92 44.06 20.27 23.18
C PRO A 92 44.42 21.42 24.15
N ARG A 93 44.56 21.07 25.43
CA ARG A 93 44.94 21.99 26.52
C ARG A 93 46.43 22.32 26.46
#